data_AF-S4PCF0-F1
#
_entry.id   AF-S4PCF0-F1
#
_cell.length_a   1.000
_cell.length_b   1.000
_cell.length_c   1.000
_cell.angle_alpha   90.00
_cell.angle_beta   90.00
_cell.angle_gamma   90.00
#
_symmetry.space_group_name_H-M   'P 1'
#
loop_
_entity.id
_entity.type
_entity.pdbx_description
1 polymer ?
#
loop_
_entity_poly.entity_id
_entity_poly.type
_entity_poly.pdbx_seq_one_letter_code
_entity_poly.pdbx_strand_id
1 'polypeptide(L)'
;MQQHSGQHLLSAIIEKEHNLPTTSWWLGAEESYIELDSTSIKGDSIKLVEERCNELIRMAIPVTVKFCKANDPDLDEAHTRGLPKDCMDTIRIIRIGEIDENMCCGTHVTNLSQLQTIKLIGVEPGKKGKTNLKFLVGNRVTGTLRRMLQQEKALVALLKNEPSKHEELVSKLQKNLKTANKNLQNVLLELAEHAINKVKSASPKPKYVFIYKKEATPEFNRAICKGLENEGLFMCLVSEEPDKPKEGQIIIQGPEIHCNALGQQITELLKGKGAFQNGKFQGKAGDLGGVNKCKKLIEDYFSNIQ
;
A
#
# COMPACT_ATOMS: atom_id res chain seq x y z
N MET A 1 13.66 -8.21 27.49
CA MET A 1 14.95 -8.93 27.52
C MET A 1 15.61 -9.01 26.15
N GLN A 2 15.25 -9.93 25.23
CA GLN A 2 16.00 -10.13 23.97
C GLN A 2 16.23 -8.84 23.14
N GLN A 3 15.18 -8.06 22.87
CA GLN A 3 15.33 -6.83 22.08
C GLN A 3 16.20 -5.78 22.77
N HIS A 4 16.09 -5.68 24.10
CA HIS A 4 16.83 -4.71 24.87
C HIS A 4 18.31 -5.08 24.90
N SER A 5 18.67 -6.30 25.29
CA SER A 5 20.07 -6.72 25.30
C SER A 5 20.68 -6.76 23.90
N GLY A 6 19.89 -7.10 22.87
CA GLY A 6 20.35 -7.01 21.48
C GLY A 6 20.57 -5.57 21.02
N GLN A 7 19.81 -4.60 21.53
CA GLN A 7 20.08 -3.18 21.30
C GLN A 7 21.42 -2.76 21.89
N HIS A 8 21.75 -3.12 23.14
CA HIS A 8 23.04 -2.77 23.76
C HIS A 8 24.20 -3.35 22.95
N LEU A 9 24.11 -4.64 22.60
CA LEU A 9 25.11 -5.28 21.74
C LEU A 9 25.25 -4.55 20.39
N LEU A 10 24.13 -4.26 19.72
CA LEU A 10 24.12 -3.60 18.42
C LEU A 10 24.74 -2.19 18.49
N SER A 11 24.35 -1.39 19.48
CA SER A 11 24.88 -0.05 19.69
C SER A 11 26.38 -0.07 19.99
N ALA A 12 26.86 -0.98 20.84
CA ALA A 12 28.27 -1.10 21.18
C ALA A 12 29.15 -1.43 19.96
N ILE A 13 28.71 -2.38 19.12
CA ILE A 13 29.46 -2.76 17.91
C ILE A 13 29.47 -1.63 16.90
N ILE A 14 28.33 -0.98 16.67
CA ILE A 14 28.24 0.12 15.71
C ILE A 14 29.09 1.32 16.16
N GLU A 15 29.07 1.64 17.45
CA GLU A 15 29.85 2.76 17.98
C GLU A 15 31.35 2.45 17.93
N LYS A 16 31.79 1.30 18.43
CA LYS A 16 33.22 0.94 18.54
C LYS A 16 33.87 0.59 17.20
N GLU A 17 33.16 -0.10 16.31
CA GLU A 17 33.74 -0.60 15.05
C GLU A 17 33.43 0.32 13.85
N HIS A 18 32.40 1.17 13.95
CA HIS A 18 31.97 2.03 12.84
C HIS A 18 31.88 3.52 13.18
N ASN A 19 32.17 3.95 14.41
CA ASN A 19 32.10 5.36 14.85
C ASN A 19 30.74 6.01 14.58
N LEU A 20 29.66 5.25 14.77
CA LEU A 20 28.28 5.71 14.56
C LEU A 20 27.50 5.64 15.89
N PRO A 21 27.55 6.69 16.72
CA PRO A 21 26.95 6.62 18.04
C PRO A 21 25.41 6.53 17.98
N THR A 22 24.84 5.79 18.93
CA THR A 22 23.38 5.67 19.08
C THR A 22 22.83 6.84 19.88
N THR A 23 21.97 7.65 19.25
CA THR A 23 21.39 8.84 19.88
C THR A 23 20.06 8.56 20.59
N SER A 24 19.27 7.62 20.08
CA SER A 24 18.05 7.14 20.71
C SER A 24 17.71 5.72 20.23
N TRP A 25 16.73 5.07 20.85
CA TRP A 25 16.19 3.81 20.37
C TRP A 25 14.70 3.72 20.67
N TRP A 26 14.01 2.84 19.96
CA TRP A 26 12.59 2.58 20.17
C TRP A 26 12.32 1.07 20.20
N LEU A 27 11.59 0.66 21.22
CA LEU A 27 11.12 -0.72 21.41
C LEU A 27 9.65 -0.82 21.00
N GLY A 28 9.42 -1.16 19.74
CA GLY A 28 8.08 -1.47 19.24
C GLY A 28 7.59 -2.85 19.64
N ALA A 29 6.30 -3.11 19.37
CA ALA A 29 5.68 -4.42 19.59
C ALA A 29 6.23 -5.49 18.64
N GLU A 30 6.38 -5.16 17.35
CA GLU A 30 6.82 -6.08 16.29
C GLU A 30 8.27 -5.86 15.87
N GLU A 31 8.73 -4.61 15.84
CA GLU A 31 10.09 -4.25 15.44
C GLU A 31 10.71 -3.25 16.42
N SER A 32 12.02 -3.02 16.30
CA SER A 32 12.75 -2.04 17.09
C SER A 32 13.75 -1.32 16.20
N TYR A 33 14.14 -0.12 16.58
CA TYR A 33 15.20 0.60 15.87
C TYR A 33 16.11 1.34 16.82
N ILE A 34 17.35 1.56 16.38
CA ILE A 34 18.26 2.54 16.96
C ILE A 34 18.41 3.71 16.00
N GLU A 35 18.45 4.94 16.52
CA GLU A 35 18.70 6.16 15.75
C GLU A 35 20.18 6.53 15.87
N LEU A 36 20.89 6.45 14.74
CA LEU A 36 22.31 6.68 14.63
C LEU A 36 22.60 8.13 14.22
N ASP A 37 23.67 8.71 14.77
CA ASP A 37 24.10 10.08 14.47
C ASP A 37 24.80 10.18 13.11
N SER A 38 24.08 9.84 12.04
CA SER A 38 24.55 9.93 10.67
C SER A 38 23.39 10.09 9.70
N THR A 39 23.65 10.77 8.59
CA THR A 39 22.72 10.94 7.47
C THR A 39 22.65 9.71 6.57
N SER A 40 23.62 8.80 6.64
CA SER A 40 23.61 7.55 5.87
C SER A 40 24.51 6.47 6.47
N ILE A 41 24.20 5.20 6.17
CA ILE A 41 25.00 4.05 6.56
C ILE A 41 25.27 3.24 5.30
N LYS A 42 26.53 2.86 5.06
CA LYS A 42 26.89 2.02 3.92
C LYS A 42 26.33 0.61 4.11
N GLY A 43 25.75 0.04 3.04
CA GLY A 43 25.15 -1.30 3.07
C GLY A 43 26.13 -2.40 3.53
N ASP A 44 27.40 -2.33 3.12
CA ASP A 44 28.43 -3.28 3.55
C ASP A 44 28.68 -3.24 5.05
N SER A 45 28.60 -2.05 5.67
CA SER A 45 28.75 -1.88 7.12
C SER A 45 27.60 -2.53 7.89
N ILE A 46 26.36 -2.47 7.37
CA ILE A 46 25.19 -3.12 8.00
C ILE A 46 25.38 -4.63 8.07
N LYS A 47 25.85 -5.24 6.97
CA LYS A 47 26.07 -6.69 6.92
C LYS A 47 27.17 -7.12 7.90
N LEU A 48 28.29 -6.39 7.94
CA LEU A 48 29.40 -6.68 8.85
C LEU A 48 28.98 -6.57 10.33
N VAL A 49 28.22 -5.52 10.68
CA VAL A 49 27.66 -5.36 12.03
C VAL A 49 26.75 -6.53 12.40
N GLU A 50 25.85 -6.95 11.50
CA GLU A 50 24.96 -8.09 11.74
C GLU A 50 25.76 -9.37 11.97
N GLU A 51 26.74 -9.65 11.12
CA GLU A 51 27.61 -10.83 11.23
C GLU A 51 28.38 -10.83 12.55
N ARG A 52 28.95 -9.69 12.93
CA ARG A 52 29.70 -9.51 14.17
C ARG A 52 28.83 -9.69 15.40
N CYS A 53 27.65 -9.09 15.45
CA CYS A 53 26.71 -9.29 16.54
C CYS A 53 26.34 -10.78 16.69
N ASN A 54 26.04 -11.46 15.59
CA ASN A 54 25.69 -12.87 15.61
C ASN A 54 26.88 -13.79 15.97
N GLU A 55 28.12 -13.40 15.64
CA GLU A 55 29.33 -14.08 16.10
C GLU A 55 29.43 -14.06 17.63
N LEU A 56 29.28 -12.88 18.24
CA LEU A 56 29.34 -12.70 19.69
C LEU A 56 28.20 -13.43 20.41
N ILE A 57 27.02 -13.50 19.79
CA ILE A 57 25.91 -14.32 20.25
C ILE A 57 26.28 -15.82 20.28
N ARG A 58 26.93 -16.32 19.22
CA ARG A 58 27.39 -17.72 19.15
C ARG A 58 28.52 -18.03 20.13
N MET A 59 29.38 -17.04 20.41
CA MET A 59 30.42 -17.15 21.44
C MET A 59 29.85 -17.21 22.87
N ALA A 60 28.54 -17.02 23.03
CA ALA A 60 27.85 -17.10 24.31
C ALA A 60 28.49 -16.20 25.38
N ILE A 61 28.78 -14.95 25.02
CA ILE A 61 29.38 -13.97 25.94
C ILE A 61 28.43 -13.74 27.14
N PRO A 62 28.94 -13.79 28.39
CA PRO A 62 28.11 -13.55 29.57
C PRO A 62 27.64 -12.09 29.65
N VAL A 63 26.42 -11.92 30.15
CA VAL A 63 25.86 -10.60 30.47
C VAL A 63 25.69 -10.53 31.98
N THR A 64 26.49 -9.68 32.62
CA THR A 64 26.56 -9.57 34.08
C THR A 64 26.02 -8.23 34.55
N VAL A 65 25.60 -8.19 35.82
CA VAL A 65 25.09 -6.98 36.46
C VAL A 65 26.02 -6.62 37.61
N LYS A 66 26.43 -5.34 37.66
CA LYS A 66 27.16 -4.75 38.78
C LYS A 66 26.35 -3.61 39.36
N PHE A 67 26.50 -3.38 40.67
CA PHE A 67 25.92 -2.23 41.35
C PHE A 67 27.07 -1.38 41.91
N CYS A 68 27.10 -0.11 41.53
CA CYS A 68 28.11 0.86 41.96
C CYS A 68 27.45 1.98 42.75
N LYS A 69 28.22 2.68 43.60
CA LYS A 69 27.76 3.91 44.25
C LYS A 69 28.01 5.12 43.35
N ALA A 70 27.32 6.24 43.60
CA ALA A 70 27.45 7.46 42.78
C ALA A 70 28.88 8.05 42.68
N ASN A 71 29.78 7.69 43.60
CA ASN A 71 31.17 8.16 43.63
C ASN A 71 32.20 7.04 43.32
N ASP A 72 31.77 5.96 42.69
CA ASP A 72 32.61 4.80 42.38
C ASP A 72 33.48 5.09 41.13
N PRO A 73 34.81 4.89 41.16
CA PRO A 73 35.69 5.09 40.00
C PRO A 73 35.27 4.30 38.77
N ASP A 74 34.60 3.16 38.97
CA ASP A 74 34.12 2.31 37.88
C ASP A 74 33.00 2.99 37.03
N LEU A 75 32.47 4.14 37.47
CA LEU A 75 31.54 4.95 36.69
C LEU A 75 32.22 5.76 35.58
N ASP A 76 33.53 6.01 35.67
CA ASP A 76 34.27 6.77 34.67
C ASP A 76 34.51 5.96 33.39
N GLU A 77 34.48 4.61 33.48
CA GLU A 77 34.65 3.69 32.36
C GLU A 77 33.32 3.27 31.69
N ALA A 78 32.19 3.46 32.36
CA ALA A 78 30.87 3.15 31.80
C ALA A 78 30.43 4.23 30.80
N HIS A 79 29.86 3.84 29.66
CA HIS A 79 29.32 4.81 28.70
C HIS A 79 28.14 5.56 29.33
N THR A 80 28.29 6.87 29.60
CA THR A 80 27.22 7.72 30.16
C THR A 80 26.96 8.98 29.34
N ARG A 81 25.72 9.48 29.41
CA ARG A 81 25.37 10.88 29.11
C ARG A 81 25.39 11.75 30.39
N GLY A 82 26.18 11.34 31.39
CA GLY A 82 26.16 11.89 32.74
C GLY A 82 25.02 11.36 33.60
N LEU A 83 25.26 11.31 34.92
CA LEU A 83 24.26 10.99 35.93
C LEU A 83 23.37 12.23 36.19
N PRO A 84 22.04 12.08 36.29
CA PRO A 84 21.17 13.16 36.78
C PRO A 84 21.64 13.65 38.15
N LYS A 85 21.45 14.96 38.45
CA LYS A 85 21.84 15.54 39.76
C LYS A 85 21.14 14.86 40.95
N ASP A 86 20.04 14.16 40.69
CA ASP A 86 19.19 13.51 41.69
C ASP A 86 19.37 11.97 41.66
N CYS A 87 20.51 11.47 41.17
CA CYS A 87 20.73 10.03 41.01
C CYS A 87 20.72 9.29 42.34
N MET A 88 20.10 8.10 42.37
CA MET A 88 20.08 7.25 43.56
C MET A 88 21.49 6.83 43.99
N ASP A 89 21.67 6.52 45.28
CA ASP A 89 22.93 6.05 45.88
C ASP A 89 23.51 4.78 45.23
N THR A 90 22.72 4.05 44.44
CA THR A 90 23.11 2.81 43.77
C THR A 90 22.76 2.86 42.28
N ILE A 91 23.78 2.70 41.45
CA ILE A 91 23.70 2.69 39.98
C ILE A 91 23.88 1.27 39.49
N ARG A 92 22.97 0.81 38.63
CA ARG A 92 23.02 -0.52 38.02
C ARG A 92 23.73 -0.44 36.67
N ILE A 93 24.80 -1.21 36.55
CA ILE A 93 25.60 -1.33 35.35
C ILE A 93 25.41 -2.72 34.75
N ILE A 94 25.15 -2.77 33.45
CA ILE A 94 25.10 -3.99 32.66
C ILE A 94 26.39 -4.10 31.88
N ARG A 95 27.05 -5.25 32.00
CA ARG A 95 28.29 -5.54 31.28
C ARG A 95 28.08 -6.73 30.35
N ILE A 96 28.49 -6.58 29.09
CA ILE A 96 28.49 -7.62 28.07
C ILE A 96 29.96 -8.01 27.81
N GLY A 97 30.49 -8.96 28.56
CA GLY A 97 31.92 -9.30 28.50
C GLY A 97 32.82 -8.06 28.56
N GLU A 98 33.75 -7.93 27.62
CA GLU A 98 34.58 -6.72 27.41
C GLU A 98 34.02 -5.78 26.33
N ILE A 99 32.84 -6.09 25.79
CA ILE A 99 32.29 -5.45 24.59
C ILE A 99 31.59 -4.16 24.96
N ASP A 100 30.88 -4.15 26.09
CA ASP A 100 30.03 -3.05 26.48
C ASP A 100 29.84 -2.99 27.99
N GLU A 101 29.81 -1.77 28.53
CA GLU A 101 29.49 -1.50 29.92
C GLU A 101 28.61 -0.24 29.96
N ASN A 102 27.33 -0.44 30.30
CA ASN A 102 26.30 0.58 30.17
C ASN A 102 25.40 0.63 31.41
N MET A 103 25.08 1.85 31.85
CA MET A 103 24.08 2.07 32.87
C MET A 103 22.68 1.78 32.32
N CYS A 104 22.03 0.72 32.82
CA CYS A 104 20.69 0.37 32.36
C CYS A 104 19.83 -0.26 33.45
N CYS A 105 18.62 0.26 33.61
CA CYS A 105 17.62 -0.27 34.54
C CYS A 105 16.71 -1.35 33.93
N GLY A 106 16.85 -1.64 32.63
CA GLY A 106 15.98 -2.58 31.92
C GLY A 106 16.20 -4.06 32.26
N THR A 107 15.38 -4.92 31.66
CA THR A 107 15.55 -6.38 31.78
C THR A 107 16.49 -6.91 30.70
N HIS A 108 17.50 -7.67 31.11
CA HIS A 108 18.53 -8.22 30.23
C HIS A 108 18.57 -9.74 30.29
N VAL A 109 19.04 -10.34 29.20
CA VAL A 109 19.49 -11.74 29.19
C VAL A 109 20.72 -11.90 30.10
N THR A 110 21.01 -13.13 30.54
CA THR A 110 22.22 -13.44 31.31
C THR A 110 23.38 -13.88 30.44
N ASN A 111 23.11 -14.18 29.16
CA ASN A 111 24.09 -14.61 28.19
C ASN A 111 23.63 -14.23 26.77
N LEU A 112 24.55 -13.80 25.91
CA LEU A 112 24.21 -13.40 24.54
C LEU A 112 23.60 -14.54 23.72
N SER A 113 23.91 -15.81 24.00
CA SER A 113 23.28 -16.96 23.32
C SER A 113 21.75 -16.98 23.45
N GLN A 114 21.19 -16.41 24.52
CA GLN A 114 19.74 -16.28 24.71
C GLN A 114 19.10 -15.31 23.71
N LEU A 115 19.88 -14.47 23.02
CA LEU A 115 19.41 -13.65 21.91
C LEU A 115 19.11 -14.49 20.67
N GLN A 116 19.74 -15.66 20.53
CA GLN A 116 19.70 -16.58 19.38
C GLN A 116 20.26 -15.96 18.09
N THR A 117 19.66 -14.87 17.62
CA THR A 117 20.10 -14.14 16.44
C THR A 117 19.62 -12.68 16.49
N ILE A 118 20.37 -11.79 15.85
CA ILE A 118 19.95 -10.44 15.51
C ILE A 118 19.85 -10.33 13.99
N LYS A 119 18.77 -9.73 13.50
CA LYS A 119 18.56 -9.42 12.08
C LYS A 119 18.32 -7.93 11.90
N LEU A 120 19.11 -7.30 11.05
CA LEU A 120 18.91 -5.93 10.59
C LEU A 120 17.97 -5.98 9.38
N ILE A 121 16.83 -5.29 9.48
CA ILE A 121 15.72 -5.45 8.52
C ILE A 121 15.52 -4.24 7.61
N GLY A 122 16.19 -3.13 7.88
CA GLY A 122 16.12 -1.97 7.01
C GLY A 122 16.66 -0.70 7.66
N VAL A 123 16.75 0.32 6.82
CA VAL A 123 17.15 1.66 7.20
C VAL A 123 16.09 2.63 6.74
N GLU A 124 15.73 3.59 7.59
CA GLU A 124 14.84 4.69 7.23
C GLU A 124 15.38 6.03 7.75
N PRO A 125 15.02 7.17 7.12
CA PRO A 125 15.40 8.48 7.62
C PRO A 125 14.89 8.72 9.05
N GLY A 126 15.80 9.10 9.94
CA GLY A 126 15.51 9.55 11.30
C GLY A 126 15.28 11.07 11.35
N LYS A 127 15.17 11.63 12.57
CA LYS A 127 14.93 13.06 12.75
C LYS A 127 16.23 13.86 12.58
N LYS A 128 16.13 15.10 12.06
CA LYS A 128 17.25 16.06 12.01
C LYS A 128 18.52 15.51 11.32
N GLY A 129 18.37 14.80 10.20
CA GLY A 129 19.51 14.27 9.44
C GLY A 129 20.14 13.02 10.06
N LYS A 130 19.38 12.27 10.86
CA LYS A 130 19.81 11.00 11.45
C LYS A 130 19.25 9.81 10.68
N THR A 131 19.66 8.61 11.09
CA THR A 131 19.27 7.36 10.44
C THR A 131 18.73 6.36 11.45
N ASN A 132 17.54 5.81 11.20
CA ASN A 132 16.98 4.72 11.99
C ASN A 132 17.39 3.38 11.38
N LEU A 133 18.13 2.57 12.12
CA LEU A 133 18.46 1.19 11.76
C LEU A 133 17.48 0.25 12.47
N LYS A 134 16.63 -0.41 11.69
CA LYS A 134 15.62 -1.36 12.18
C LYS A 134 16.23 -2.74 12.40
N PHE A 135 15.87 -3.36 13.52
CA PHE A 135 16.36 -4.68 13.89
C PHE A 135 15.30 -5.53 14.60
N LEU A 136 15.52 -6.84 14.56
CA LEU A 136 14.79 -7.87 15.26
C LEU A 136 15.75 -8.78 16.00
N VAL A 137 15.36 -9.26 17.18
CA VAL A 137 16.17 -10.20 17.97
C VAL A 137 15.38 -11.46 18.34
N GLY A 138 16.02 -12.62 18.33
CA GLY A 138 15.50 -13.89 18.87
C GLY A 138 14.12 -14.27 18.36
N ASN A 139 13.16 -14.39 19.28
CA ASN A 139 11.82 -14.87 18.95
C ASN A 139 11.07 -13.99 17.93
N ARG A 140 11.44 -12.70 17.80
CA ARG A 140 10.88 -11.83 16.75
C ARG A 140 11.40 -12.19 15.37
N VAL A 141 12.67 -12.61 15.26
CA VAL A 141 13.25 -13.07 13.98
C VAL A 141 12.55 -14.34 13.53
N THR A 142 12.39 -15.32 14.42
CA THR A 142 11.71 -16.59 14.11
C THR A 142 10.23 -16.39 13.83
N GLY A 143 9.55 -15.49 14.55
CA GLY A 143 8.17 -15.09 14.29
C GLY A 143 8.00 -14.46 12.90
N THR A 144 8.89 -13.55 12.52
CA THR A 144 8.90 -12.95 11.18
C THR A 144 9.14 -14.01 10.09
N LEU A 145 10.15 -14.87 10.25
CA LEU A 145 10.42 -15.95 9.29
C LEU A 145 9.21 -16.87 9.12
N ARG A 146 8.53 -17.22 10.22
CA ARG A 146 7.31 -18.05 10.17
C ARG A 146 6.20 -17.38 9.35
N ARG A 147 5.98 -16.08 9.54
CA ARG A 147 4.98 -15.32 8.75
C ARG A 147 5.36 -15.29 7.27
N MET A 148 6.63 -15.01 6.95
CA MET A 148 7.12 -14.99 5.57
C MET A 148 6.93 -16.35 4.90
N LEU A 149 7.28 -17.45 5.58
CA LEU A 149 7.10 -18.81 5.05
C LEU A 149 5.61 -19.17 4.85
N GLN A 150 4.72 -18.70 5.74
CA GLN A 150 3.29 -18.90 5.58
C GLN A 150 2.74 -18.15 4.37
N GLN A 151 3.18 -16.90 4.16
CA GLN A 151 2.82 -16.11 2.99
C GLN A 151 3.34 -16.76 1.69
N GLU A 152 4.58 -17.23 1.69
CA GLU A 152 5.17 -17.94 0.55
C GLU A 152 4.38 -19.21 0.20
N LYS A 153 3.99 -20.01 1.21
CA LYS A 153 3.12 -21.18 1.00
C LYS A 153 1.76 -20.82 0.41
N ALA A 154 1.16 -19.71 0.84
CA ALA A 154 -0.07 -19.22 0.26
C ALA A 154 0.12 -18.83 -1.21
N LEU A 155 1.24 -18.19 -1.55
CA LEU A 155 1.57 -17.86 -2.94
C LEU A 155 1.82 -19.11 -3.80
N VAL A 156 2.50 -20.14 -3.26
CA VAL A 156 2.65 -21.44 -3.95
C VAL A 156 1.29 -22.03 -4.29
N ALA A 157 0.31 -21.96 -3.37
CA ALA A 157 -1.04 -22.46 -3.62
C ALA A 157 -1.80 -21.64 -4.68
N LEU A 158 -1.67 -20.32 -4.66
CA LEU A 158 -2.33 -19.42 -5.61
C LEU A 158 -1.73 -19.52 -7.02
N LEU A 159 -0.41 -19.52 -7.12
CA LEU A 159 0.33 -19.52 -8.39
C LEU A 159 0.59 -20.93 -8.92
N LYS A 160 0.38 -21.96 -8.09
CA LYS A 160 0.59 -23.38 -8.40
C LYS A 160 2.01 -23.63 -8.92
N ASN A 161 3.00 -23.04 -8.26
CA ASN A 161 4.39 -23.09 -8.70
C ASN A 161 5.38 -22.81 -7.56
N GLU A 162 6.65 -23.17 -7.77
CA GLU A 162 7.71 -22.94 -6.79
C GLU A 162 8.01 -21.44 -6.56
N PRO A 163 8.53 -21.06 -5.38
CA PRO A 163 8.78 -19.65 -5.04
C PRO A 163 9.69 -18.89 -6.00
N SER A 164 10.70 -19.56 -6.58
CA SER A 164 11.62 -18.95 -7.53
C SER A 164 10.94 -18.46 -8.83
N LYS A 165 9.71 -18.91 -9.09
CA LYS A 165 8.90 -18.50 -10.25
C LYS A 165 7.83 -17.47 -9.94
N HIS A 166 7.63 -17.12 -8.66
CA HIS A 166 6.53 -16.25 -8.26
C HIS A 166 6.61 -14.87 -8.92
N GLU A 167 7.80 -14.25 -8.98
CA GLU A 167 7.99 -12.95 -9.63
C GLU A 167 7.62 -12.99 -11.13
N GLU A 168 8.12 -14.00 -11.84
CA GLU A 168 7.86 -14.20 -13.27
C GLU A 168 6.36 -14.37 -13.54
N LEU A 169 5.68 -15.21 -12.74
CA LEU A 169 4.26 -15.50 -12.87
C LEU A 169 3.38 -14.30 -12.56
N VAL A 170 3.71 -13.53 -11.51
CA VAL A 170 3.01 -12.28 -11.18
C VAL A 170 3.18 -11.26 -12.30
N SER A 171 4.39 -11.09 -12.84
CA SER A 171 4.64 -10.22 -13.99
C SER A 171 3.84 -10.65 -15.23
N LYS A 172 3.78 -11.95 -15.50
CA LYS A 172 2.97 -12.51 -16.60
C LYS A 172 1.49 -12.27 -16.40
N LEU A 173 0.95 -12.43 -15.18
CA LEU A 173 -0.45 -12.13 -14.86
C LEU A 173 -0.78 -10.65 -15.10
N GLN A 174 0.09 -9.73 -14.67
CA GLN A 174 -0.08 -8.29 -14.92
C GLN A 174 -0.08 -7.95 -16.42
N LYS A 175 0.86 -8.53 -17.18
CA LYS A 175 0.91 -8.37 -18.65
C LYS A 175 -0.34 -8.92 -19.33
N ASN A 176 -0.80 -10.10 -18.92
CA ASN A 176 -2.00 -10.73 -19.45
C ASN A 176 -3.25 -9.88 -19.17
N LEU A 177 -3.38 -9.34 -17.95
CA LEU A 177 -4.49 -8.45 -17.59
C LEU A 177 -4.50 -7.19 -18.46
N LYS A 178 -3.33 -6.57 -18.66
CA LYS A 178 -3.19 -5.40 -19.54
C LYS A 178 -3.60 -5.71 -20.99
N THR A 179 -3.15 -6.85 -21.52
CA THR A 179 -3.52 -7.30 -22.88
C THR A 179 -5.02 -7.61 -22.98
N ALA A 180 -5.60 -8.28 -22.00
CA ALA A 180 -7.03 -8.58 -21.96
C ALA A 180 -7.87 -7.29 -21.94
N ASN A 181 -7.50 -6.30 -21.14
CA ASN A 181 -8.18 -5.00 -21.10
C ASN A 181 -8.07 -4.24 -22.43
N LYS A 182 -6.90 -4.28 -23.08
CA LYS A 182 -6.72 -3.69 -24.42
C LYS A 182 -7.60 -4.38 -25.47
N ASN A 183 -7.64 -5.71 -25.45
CA ASN A 183 -8.47 -6.49 -26.36
C ASN A 183 -9.96 -6.21 -26.12
N LEU A 184 -10.40 -6.14 -24.86
CA LEU A 184 -11.77 -5.77 -24.50
C LEU A 184 -12.13 -4.38 -25.04
N GLN A 185 -11.24 -3.40 -24.88
CA GLN A 185 -11.44 -2.06 -25.42
C GLN A 185 -11.59 -2.07 -26.95
N ASN A 186 -10.74 -2.81 -27.66
CA ASN A 186 -10.83 -2.93 -29.13
C ASN A 186 -12.17 -3.53 -29.56
N VAL A 187 -12.57 -4.66 -28.96
CA VAL A 187 -13.85 -5.34 -29.25
C VAL A 187 -15.04 -4.44 -28.93
N LEU A 188 -14.98 -3.67 -27.84
CA LEU A 188 -16.01 -2.69 -27.52
C LEU A 188 -16.08 -1.60 -28.59
N LEU A 189 -14.96 -1.07 -29.07
CA LEU A 189 -14.97 -0.06 -30.13
C LEU A 189 -15.51 -0.60 -31.46
N GLU A 190 -15.17 -1.84 -31.84
CA GLU A 190 -15.78 -2.51 -33.02
C GLU A 190 -17.30 -2.70 -32.83
N LEU A 191 -17.73 -3.08 -31.62
CA LEU A 191 -19.15 -3.17 -31.30
C LEU A 191 -19.85 -1.81 -31.35
N ALA A 192 -19.17 -0.74 -30.94
CA ALA A 192 -19.69 0.62 -31.02
C ALA A 192 -19.91 1.01 -32.48
N GLU A 193 -18.93 0.76 -33.35
CA GLU A 193 -19.02 0.99 -34.78
C GLU A 193 -20.18 0.20 -35.42
N HIS A 194 -20.34 -1.07 -35.08
CA HIS A 194 -21.47 -1.86 -35.56
C HIS A 194 -22.82 -1.29 -35.10
N ALA A 195 -22.93 -0.87 -33.84
CA ALA A 195 -24.14 -0.24 -33.32
C ALA A 195 -24.46 1.09 -34.02
N ILE A 196 -23.45 1.91 -34.29
CA ILE A 196 -23.57 3.16 -35.05
C ILE A 196 -24.08 2.88 -36.45
N ASN A 197 -23.45 1.94 -37.17
CA ASN A 197 -23.83 1.59 -38.54
C ASN A 197 -25.25 1.03 -38.63
N LYS A 198 -25.67 0.22 -37.64
CA LYS A 198 -27.05 -0.28 -37.55
C LYS A 198 -28.07 0.86 -37.40
N VAL A 199 -27.76 1.87 -36.59
CA VAL A 199 -28.63 3.05 -36.42
C VAL A 199 -28.68 3.89 -37.69
N LYS A 200 -27.52 4.14 -38.34
CA LYS A 200 -27.44 4.94 -39.56
C LYS A 200 -28.14 4.31 -40.77
N SER A 201 -28.15 2.99 -40.84
CA SER A 201 -28.78 2.23 -41.93
C SER A 201 -30.27 1.95 -41.71
N ALA A 202 -30.82 2.25 -40.53
CA ALA A 202 -32.23 2.04 -40.25
C ALA A 202 -33.12 3.02 -41.05
N SER A 203 -34.21 2.49 -41.62
CA SER A 203 -35.24 3.28 -42.30
C SER A 203 -36.63 2.84 -41.85
N PRO A 204 -37.45 3.71 -41.21
CA PRO A 204 -37.10 5.08 -40.82
C PRO A 204 -36.02 5.11 -39.72
N LYS A 205 -35.31 6.25 -39.62
CA LYS A 205 -34.32 6.45 -38.55
C LYS A 205 -35.00 6.46 -37.18
N PRO A 206 -34.38 5.87 -36.13
CA PRO A 206 -34.95 5.88 -34.79
C PRO A 206 -34.92 7.30 -34.19
N LYS A 207 -35.97 7.67 -33.46
CA LYS A 207 -36.05 8.95 -32.74
C LYS A 207 -35.07 9.02 -31.55
N TYR A 208 -34.71 7.86 -30.99
CA TYR A 208 -33.79 7.76 -29.86
C TYR A 208 -32.93 6.50 -29.88
N VAL A 209 -31.83 6.52 -29.11
CA VAL A 209 -30.96 5.39 -28.80
C VAL A 209 -30.75 5.33 -27.29
N PHE A 210 -31.14 4.21 -26.69
CA PHE A 210 -30.84 3.88 -25.29
C PHE A 210 -29.86 2.72 -25.23
N ILE A 211 -28.70 2.92 -24.63
CA ILE A 211 -27.70 1.87 -24.44
C ILE A 211 -27.40 1.73 -22.96
N TYR A 212 -27.77 0.59 -22.38
CA TYR A 212 -27.23 0.16 -21.11
C TYR A 212 -26.30 -1.03 -21.34
N LYS A 213 -25.00 -0.81 -21.10
CA LYS A 213 -23.98 -1.85 -21.26
C LYS A 213 -23.01 -1.76 -20.10
N LYS A 214 -23.01 -2.80 -19.26
CA LYS A 214 -22.19 -2.84 -18.05
C LYS A 214 -20.71 -2.69 -18.37
N GLU A 215 -20.27 -3.34 -19.43
CA GLU A 215 -18.86 -3.39 -19.83
C GLU A 215 -18.40 -2.16 -20.64
N ALA A 216 -19.31 -1.23 -20.96
CA ALA A 216 -18.96 -0.10 -21.80
C ALA A 216 -18.00 0.86 -21.09
N THR A 217 -16.89 1.16 -21.76
CA THR A 217 -15.90 2.12 -21.28
C THR A 217 -16.30 3.55 -21.67
N PRO A 218 -15.69 4.58 -21.05
CA PRO A 218 -15.84 5.96 -21.50
C PRO A 218 -15.52 6.15 -22.99
N GLU A 219 -14.55 5.41 -23.55
CA GLU A 219 -14.19 5.44 -24.97
C GLU A 219 -15.32 4.86 -25.84
N PHE A 220 -15.92 3.73 -25.44
CA PHE A 220 -17.09 3.17 -26.12
C PHE A 220 -18.23 4.19 -26.17
N ASN A 221 -18.59 4.76 -25.01
CA ASN A 221 -19.70 5.70 -24.92
C ASN A 221 -19.43 6.96 -25.76
N ARG A 222 -18.20 7.49 -25.74
CA ARG A 222 -17.80 8.63 -26.57
C ARG A 222 -17.85 8.29 -28.06
N ALA A 223 -17.43 7.08 -28.46
CA ALA A 223 -17.47 6.63 -29.85
C ALA A 223 -18.91 6.60 -30.37
N ILE A 224 -19.86 6.03 -29.62
CA ILE A 224 -21.30 6.07 -29.97
C ILE A 224 -21.80 7.51 -30.11
N CYS A 225 -21.56 8.35 -29.09
CA CYS A 225 -22.03 9.74 -29.09
C CYS A 225 -21.54 10.50 -30.32
N LYS A 226 -20.24 10.39 -30.62
CA LYS A 226 -19.63 11.05 -31.78
C LYS A 226 -20.14 10.47 -33.10
N GLY A 227 -20.32 9.15 -33.16
CA GLY A 227 -20.78 8.45 -34.36
C GLY A 227 -22.20 8.84 -34.78
N LEU A 228 -23.05 9.22 -33.82
CA LEU A 228 -24.47 9.52 -34.02
C LEU A 228 -24.84 11.00 -33.79
N GLU A 229 -23.88 11.88 -33.54
CA GLU A 229 -24.11 13.29 -33.19
C GLU A 229 -24.96 14.06 -34.21
N ASN A 230 -24.77 13.77 -35.50
CA ASN A 230 -25.46 14.45 -36.61
C ASN A 230 -26.75 13.75 -37.07
N GLU A 231 -27.18 12.69 -36.38
CA GLU A 231 -28.38 11.93 -36.76
C GLU A 231 -29.68 12.54 -36.20
N GLY A 232 -29.57 13.61 -35.38
CA GLY A 232 -30.73 14.32 -34.84
C GLY A 232 -31.55 13.54 -33.81
N LEU A 233 -30.99 12.47 -33.24
CA LEU A 233 -31.64 11.55 -32.31
C LEU A 233 -31.27 11.83 -30.85
N PHE A 234 -32.18 11.48 -29.93
CA PHE A 234 -31.90 11.52 -28.49
C PHE A 234 -31.12 10.29 -28.05
N MET A 235 -30.03 10.47 -27.30
CA MET A 235 -29.16 9.42 -26.81
C MET A 235 -29.13 9.42 -25.29
N CYS A 236 -29.27 8.23 -24.70
CA CYS A 236 -28.97 8.00 -23.30
C CYS A 236 -28.11 6.73 -23.18
N LEU A 237 -26.87 6.90 -22.72
CA LEU A 237 -25.90 5.83 -22.52
C LEU A 237 -25.62 5.67 -21.04
N VAL A 238 -25.64 4.44 -20.57
CA VAL A 238 -25.38 4.07 -19.19
C VAL A 238 -24.43 2.88 -19.16
N SER A 239 -23.39 2.97 -18.34
CA SER A 239 -22.43 1.87 -18.11
C SER A 239 -22.08 1.73 -16.63
N GLU A 240 -21.56 0.58 -16.22
CA GLU A 240 -21.24 0.27 -14.82
C GLU A 240 -19.75 0.53 -14.55
N GLU A 241 -19.42 1.05 -13.38
CA GLU A 241 -18.03 1.21 -12.96
C GLU A 241 -17.45 -0.14 -12.50
N PRO A 242 -16.31 -0.61 -13.04
CA PRO A 242 -15.77 -1.93 -12.72
C PRO A 242 -15.55 -2.18 -11.23
N ASP A 243 -15.13 -1.15 -10.50
CA ASP A 243 -14.79 -1.23 -9.07
C ASP A 243 -15.97 -0.90 -8.15
N LYS A 244 -17.12 -0.47 -8.71
CA LYS A 244 -18.29 -0.03 -7.93
C LYS A 244 -19.59 -0.55 -8.54
N PRO A 245 -19.96 -1.80 -8.22
CA PRO A 245 -21.20 -2.36 -8.71
C PRO A 245 -22.40 -1.48 -8.32
N LYS A 246 -23.33 -1.27 -9.26
CA LYS A 246 -24.48 -0.36 -9.17
C LYS A 246 -24.20 1.15 -9.26
N GLU A 247 -22.96 1.58 -9.37
CA GLU A 247 -22.59 2.94 -9.79
C GLU A 247 -22.09 2.90 -11.24
N GLY A 248 -22.10 4.05 -11.93
CA GLY A 248 -21.85 4.05 -13.36
C GLY A 248 -21.60 5.39 -14.01
N GLN A 249 -21.29 5.36 -15.30
CA GLN A 249 -21.33 6.55 -16.15
C GLN A 249 -22.72 6.71 -16.75
N ILE A 250 -23.17 7.96 -16.87
CA ILE A 250 -24.34 8.35 -17.64
C ILE A 250 -23.97 9.48 -18.61
N ILE A 251 -24.42 9.34 -19.85
CA ILE A 251 -24.36 10.39 -20.88
C ILE A 251 -25.75 10.58 -21.48
N ILE A 252 -26.21 11.82 -21.56
CA ILE A 252 -27.44 12.22 -22.27
C ILE A 252 -27.05 13.26 -23.31
N GLN A 253 -27.44 13.05 -24.57
CA GLN A 253 -27.09 13.95 -25.67
C GLN A 253 -28.18 13.89 -26.75
N GLY A 254 -28.49 15.00 -27.40
CA GLY A 254 -29.47 15.04 -28.49
C GLY A 254 -30.11 16.42 -28.64
N PRO A 255 -31.23 16.53 -29.38
CA PRO A 255 -31.97 17.78 -29.51
C PRO A 255 -32.39 18.34 -28.13
N GLU A 256 -32.24 19.65 -27.96
CA GLU A 256 -32.43 20.34 -26.67
C GLU A 256 -33.83 20.10 -26.09
N ILE A 257 -34.87 20.05 -26.93
CA ILE A 257 -36.25 19.80 -26.49
C ILE A 257 -36.40 18.45 -25.76
N HIS A 258 -35.71 17.41 -26.21
CA HIS A 258 -35.75 16.08 -25.61
C HIS A 258 -34.84 15.99 -24.38
N CYS A 259 -33.65 16.61 -24.45
CA CYS A 259 -32.75 16.72 -23.31
C CYS A 259 -33.39 17.45 -22.13
N ASN A 260 -34.11 18.56 -22.37
CA ASN A 260 -34.79 19.32 -21.31
C ASN A 260 -36.00 18.55 -20.74
N ALA A 261 -36.73 17.80 -21.58
CA ALA A 261 -37.88 17.03 -21.11
C ALA A 261 -37.49 15.78 -20.28
N LEU A 262 -36.44 15.07 -20.70
CA LEU A 262 -36.05 13.77 -20.11
C LEU A 262 -34.88 13.87 -19.12
N GLY A 263 -34.00 14.86 -19.31
CA GLY A 263 -32.70 14.94 -18.65
C GLY A 263 -32.77 14.86 -17.13
N GLN A 264 -33.56 15.74 -16.50
CA GLN A 264 -33.71 15.79 -15.05
C GLN A 264 -34.36 14.52 -14.49
N GLN A 265 -35.36 13.97 -15.16
CA GLN A 265 -36.05 12.75 -14.71
C GLN A 265 -35.10 11.54 -14.74
N ILE A 266 -34.28 11.42 -15.79
CA ILE A 266 -33.28 10.35 -15.90
C ILE A 266 -32.22 10.50 -14.80
N THR A 267 -31.70 11.72 -14.57
CA THR A 267 -30.69 11.95 -13.54
C THR A 267 -31.24 11.70 -12.13
N GLU A 268 -32.49 12.04 -11.84
CA GLU A 268 -33.12 11.73 -10.55
C GLU A 268 -33.27 10.22 -10.35
N LEU A 269 -33.76 9.49 -11.35
CA LEU A 269 -33.93 8.03 -11.30
C LEU A 269 -32.61 7.28 -11.06
N LEU A 270 -31.49 7.82 -11.54
CA LEU A 270 -30.16 7.22 -11.41
C LEU A 270 -29.27 7.87 -10.35
N LYS A 271 -29.82 8.82 -9.58
CA LYS A 271 -29.05 9.68 -8.64
C LYS A 271 -27.79 10.27 -9.30
N GLY A 272 -27.96 10.73 -10.54
CA GLY A 272 -26.93 11.24 -11.42
C GLY A 272 -26.31 12.54 -10.91
N LYS A 273 -25.00 12.58 -10.78
CA LYS A 273 -24.21 13.78 -10.49
C LYS A 273 -23.34 14.12 -11.70
N GLY A 274 -23.56 15.29 -12.28
CA GLY A 274 -22.86 15.74 -13.48
C GLY A 274 -23.27 17.15 -13.87
N ALA A 275 -22.85 17.59 -15.05
CA ALA A 275 -23.19 18.89 -15.59
C ALA A 275 -23.78 18.75 -16.99
N PHE A 276 -24.78 19.58 -17.29
CA PHE A 276 -25.19 19.87 -18.66
C PHE A 276 -24.28 20.97 -19.21
N GLN A 277 -23.58 20.68 -20.30
CA GLN A 277 -22.76 21.64 -21.04
C GLN A 277 -23.07 21.47 -22.53
N ASN A 278 -23.36 22.58 -23.23
CA ASN A 278 -23.63 22.60 -24.67
C ASN A 278 -24.68 21.56 -25.12
N GLY A 279 -25.80 21.44 -24.40
CA GLY A 279 -26.89 20.50 -24.75
C GLY A 279 -26.59 19.01 -24.45
N LYS A 280 -25.50 18.73 -23.73
CA LYS A 280 -25.08 17.38 -23.33
C LYS A 280 -24.89 17.26 -21.83
N PHE A 281 -25.43 16.21 -21.22
CA PHE A 281 -25.11 15.81 -19.86
C PHE A 281 -24.06 14.71 -19.85
N GLN A 282 -23.07 14.85 -18.98
CA GLN A 282 -22.15 13.78 -18.63
C GLN A 282 -21.95 13.76 -17.13
N GLY A 283 -22.08 12.58 -16.53
CA GLY A 283 -21.99 12.43 -15.09
C GLY A 283 -21.82 11.00 -14.62
N LYS A 284 -21.88 10.85 -13.30
CA LYS A 284 -21.88 9.57 -12.60
C LYS A 284 -23.27 9.24 -12.11
N ALA A 285 -23.79 8.07 -12.46
CA ALA A 285 -24.98 7.49 -11.87
C ALA A 285 -24.61 6.88 -10.51
N GLY A 286 -25.25 7.35 -9.44
CA GLY A 286 -25.06 6.81 -8.09
C GLY A 286 -25.89 5.56 -7.80
N ASP A 287 -26.85 5.22 -8.67
CA ASP A 287 -27.71 4.06 -8.51
C ASP A 287 -28.25 3.56 -9.86
N LEU A 288 -27.73 2.43 -10.34
CA LEU A 288 -28.17 1.80 -11.59
C LEU A 288 -29.46 0.96 -11.42
N GLY A 289 -30.04 0.88 -10.23
CA GLY A 289 -31.33 0.21 -10.01
C GLY A 289 -32.49 0.84 -10.78
N GLY A 290 -32.39 2.13 -11.13
CA GLY A 290 -33.40 2.87 -11.90
C GLY A 290 -33.34 2.69 -13.42
N VAL A 291 -32.34 1.98 -13.96
CA VAL A 291 -32.07 1.96 -15.42
C VAL A 291 -33.25 1.47 -16.26
N ASN A 292 -33.97 0.44 -15.80
CA ASN A 292 -35.15 -0.05 -16.49
C ASN A 292 -36.31 0.96 -16.48
N LYS A 293 -36.42 1.77 -15.42
CA LYS A 293 -37.40 2.87 -15.36
C LYS A 293 -37.01 3.99 -16.32
N CYS A 294 -35.72 4.32 -16.44
CA CYS A 294 -35.24 5.28 -17.44
C CYS A 294 -35.54 4.81 -18.86
N LYS A 295 -35.29 3.53 -19.17
CA LYS A 295 -35.61 2.96 -20.49
C LYS A 295 -37.10 3.14 -20.83
N LYS A 296 -37.98 2.75 -19.89
CA LYS A 296 -39.43 2.89 -20.05
C LYS A 296 -39.87 4.35 -20.20
N LEU A 297 -39.31 5.25 -19.40
CA LEU A 297 -39.58 6.69 -19.49
C LEU A 297 -39.27 7.24 -20.90
N ILE A 298 -38.15 6.84 -21.48
CA ILE A 298 -37.74 7.26 -22.83
C ILE A 298 -38.68 6.66 -23.88
N GLU A 299 -39.01 5.37 -23.77
CA GLU A 299 -39.95 4.66 -24.65
C GLU A 299 -41.33 5.35 -24.65
N ASP A 300 -41.88 5.64 -23.47
CA ASP A 300 -43.19 6.28 -23.29
C ASP A 300 -43.19 7.70 -23.88
N TYR A 301 -42.13 8.48 -23.66
CA TYR A 301 -42.02 9.85 -24.20
C TYR A 301 -42.02 9.87 -25.73
N PHE A 302 -41.18 9.05 -26.38
CA PHE A 302 -41.09 9.04 -27.85
C PHE A 302 -42.27 8.35 -28.55
N SER A 303 -43.04 7.53 -27.84
CA SER A 303 -44.29 6.95 -28.37
C SER A 303 -45.42 7.98 -28.43
N ASN A 304 -45.39 9.00 -27.58
CA ASN A 304 -46.43 10.02 -27.48
C ASN A 304 -46.18 11.27 -28.34
N ILE A 305 -44.99 11.40 -28.93
CA ILE A 305 -44.62 12.55 -29.76
C ILE A 305 -44.73 12.11 -31.22
N GLN A 306 -45.68 12.70 -31.95
CA GLN A 306 -45.87 12.49 -33.39
C GLN A 306 -44.61 12.89 -34.16
#